data_AF-A0A4Y8C9U9-F1
#
_entry.id   AF-A0A4Y8C9U9-F1
#
_cell.length_a   1.000
_cell.length_b   1.000
_cell.length_c   1.000
_cell.angle_alpha   90.00
_cell.angle_beta   90.00
_cell.angle_gamma   90.00
#
_symmetry.space_group_name_H-M   'P 1'
#
loop_
_entity.id
_entity.type
_entity.pdbx_description
1 polymer ?
#
loop_
_entity_poly.entity_id
_entity_poly.type
_entity_poly.pdbx_seq_one_letter_code
_entity_poly.pdbx_strand_id
1 'polypeptide(L)'
;DAEFAKVRGINTSFFHYLLIALMAFCIVISIRLVGLILVMALLSIPSFIAENFTKRLGFIMILASFLSMIFCVLGLILSYYLNLSSGACIIAVACFGFLVHLIGKFLKR
;
A
#
# COMPACT_ATOMS: atom_id res chain seq x y z
N ASP A 1 -6.12 -12.90 15.35
CA ASP A 1 -5.21 -13.38 16.41
C ASP A 1 -4.71 -14.78 16.20
N ALA A 2 -3.38 -14.95 16.33
CA ALA A 2 -2.74 -16.26 16.26
C ALA A 2 -3.18 -17.16 17.42
N GLU A 3 -3.25 -16.63 18.65
CA GLU A 3 -3.69 -17.38 19.83
C GLU A 3 -5.14 -17.87 19.69
N PHE A 4 -6.04 -17.02 19.21
CA PHE A 4 -7.46 -17.36 19.02
C PHE A 4 -7.69 -18.38 17.89
N ALA A 5 -6.87 -18.33 16.83
CA ALA A 5 -6.91 -19.29 15.73
C ALA A 5 -6.29 -20.65 16.11
N LYS A 6 -5.27 -20.65 16.98
CA LYS A 6 -4.65 -21.87 17.53
C LYS A 6 -5.63 -22.64 18.41
N VAL A 7 -6.42 -21.94 19.23
CA VAL A 7 -7.50 -22.53 20.05
C VAL A 7 -8.64 -23.09 19.19
N ARG A 8 -8.86 -22.55 17.99
CA ARG A 8 -9.81 -23.07 17.00
C ARG A 8 -9.25 -24.24 16.15
N GLY A 9 -8.07 -24.76 16.45
CA GLY A 9 -7.46 -25.89 15.73
C GLY A 9 -6.90 -25.53 14.35
N ILE A 10 -6.76 -24.24 14.04
CA ILE A 10 -6.18 -23.79 12.77
C ILE A 10 -4.65 -23.76 12.93
N ASN A 11 -3.92 -24.38 12.01
CA ASN A 11 -2.46 -24.35 11.99
C ASN A 11 -1.96 -22.95 11.59
N THR A 12 -1.91 -22.03 12.55
CA THR A 12 -1.53 -20.64 12.35
C THR A 12 -0.12 -20.47 11.79
N SER A 13 0.81 -21.35 12.17
CA SER A 13 2.18 -21.33 11.66
C SER A 13 2.23 -21.56 10.15
N PHE A 14 1.47 -22.51 9.61
CA PHE A 14 1.46 -22.79 8.16
C PHE A 14 0.95 -21.58 7.37
N PHE A 15 -0.20 -21.02 7.75
CA PHE A 15 -0.75 -19.83 7.08
C PHE A 15 0.16 -18.61 7.21
N HIS A 16 0.82 -18.43 8.35
CA HIS A 16 1.75 -17.33 8.57
C HIS A 16 2.96 -17.42 7.63
N TYR A 17 3.61 -18.58 7.55
CA TYR A 17 4.72 -18.79 6.62
C TYR A 17 4.29 -18.68 5.16
N LEU A 18 3.10 -19.20 4.81
CA LEU A 18 2.54 -19.08 3.47
C LEU A 18 2.31 -17.60 3.08
N LEU A 19 1.72 -16.81 3.97
CA LEU A 19 1.51 -15.37 3.78
C LEU A 19 2.83 -14.63 3.57
N ILE A 20 3.82 -14.89 4.43
CA ILE A 20 5.14 -14.26 4.32
C ILE A 20 5.82 -14.66 3.00
N ALA A 21 5.77 -15.93 2.61
CA ALA A 21 6.35 -16.40 1.36
C ALA A 21 5.70 -15.74 0.13
N LEU A 22 4.37 -15.66 0.10
CA LEU A 22 3.62 -15.00 -0.98
C LEU A 22 3.93 -13.50 -1.04
N MET A 23 3.99 -12.81 0.11
CA MET A 23 4.36 -11.40 0.15
C MET A 23 5.80 -11.17 -0.32
N ALA A 24 6.75 -11.97 0.16
CA ALA A 24 8.14 -11.87 -0.24
C ALA A 24 8.30 -12.06 -1.76
N PHE A 25 7.65 -13.08 -2.32
CA PHE A 25 7.65 -13.33 -3.75
C PHE A 25 7.09 -12.15 -4.55
N CYS A 26 5.94 -11.61 -4.13
CA CYS A 26 5.32 -10.43 -4.74
C CYS A 26 6.23 -9.20 -4.71
N ILE A 27 6.87 -8.94 -3.56
CA ILE A 27 7.78 -7.80 -3.38
C ILE A 27 9.02 -7.95 -4.26
N VAL A 28 9.67 -9.12 -4.29
CA VAL A 28 10.88 -9.35 -5.09
C VAL A 28 10.63 -9.14 -6.59
N ILE A 29 9.49 -9.62 -7.10
CA ILE A 29 9.10 -9.40 -8.50
C ILE A 29 8.87 -7.91 -8.77
N SER A 30 8.16 -7.23 -7.86
CA SER A 30 7.83 -5.80 -8.00
C SER A 30 9.07 -4.90 -7.99
N ILE A 31 10.09 -5.24 -7.18
CA ILE A 31 11.33 -4.46 -7.07
C ILE A 31 12.05 -4.36 -8.42
N ARG A 32 12.07 -5.43 -9.23
CA ARG A 32 12.70 -5.41 -10.56
C ARG A 32 11.99 -4.51 -11.56
N LEU A 33 10.67 -4.36 -11.44
CA LEU A 33 9.86 -3.57 -12.36
C LEU A 33 9.93 -2.08 -12.06
N VAL A 34 9.93 -1.73 -10.78
CA VAL A 34 9.58 -0.38 -10.34
C VAL A 34 10.63 0.23 -9.39
N GLY A 35 11.44 -0.58 -8.73
CA GLY A 35 12.42 -0.17 -7.73
C GLY A 35 11.91 -0.28 -6.29
N LEU A 36 12.84 -0.52 -5.35
CA LEU A 36 12.52 -0.84 -3.95
C LEU A 36 11.76 0.27 -3.22
N ILE A 37 12.14 1.53 -3.45
CA ILE A 37 11.58 2.69 -2.73
C ILE A 37 10.09 2.86 -3.07
N LEU A 38 9.73 2.73 -4.35
CA LEU A 38 8.34 2.91 -4.80
C LEU A 38 7.46 1.75 -4.31
N VAL A 39 7.97 0.53 -4.23
CA VAL A 39 7.25 -0.61 -3.62
C VAL A 39 6.92 -0.32 -2.15
N MET A 40 7.89 0.14 -1.36
CA MET A 40 7.67 0.48 0.05
C MET A 40 6.64 1.61 0.22
N ALA A 41 6.69 2.64 -0.64
CA ALA A 41 5.75 3.75 -0.63
C ALA A 41 4.32 3.30 -0.97
N LEU A 42 4.14 2.51 -2.04
CA LEU A 42 2.83 2.02 -2.49
C LEU A 42 2.23 0.96 -1.55
N LEU A 43 3.04 0.19 -0.81
CA LEU A 43 2.51 -0.70 0.22
C LEU A 43 2.10 0.07 1.48
N SER A 44 2.90 1.06 1.90
CA SER A 44 2.72 1.72 3.19
C SER A 44 1.63 2.79 3.16
N ILE A 45 1.68 3.71 2.18
CA ILE A 45 0.82 4.91 2.14
C ILE A 45 -0.67 4.59 2.00
N PRO A 46 -1.13 3.83 0.97
CA PRO A 46 -2.56 3.58 0.79
C PRO A 46 -3.12 2.65 1.85
N SER A 47 -2.32 1.72 2.39
CA SER A 47 -2.71 0.87 3.52
C SER A 47 -2.98 1.70 4.77
N PHE A 48 -2.10 2.66 5.08
CA PHE A 48 -2.28 3.56 6.22
C PHE A 48 -3.51 4.47 6.05
N ILE A 49 -3.73 5.01 4.85
CA ILE A 49 -4.92 5.83 4.56
C ILE A 49 -6.18 4.97 4.68
N ALA A 50 -6.20 3.75 4.14
CA ALA A 50 -7.35 2.85 4.18
C ALA A 50 -7.70 2.40 5.61
N GLU A 51 -6.70 2.10 6.44
CA GLU A 51 -6.89 1.74 7.85
C GLU A 51 -7.57 2.87 8.64
N ASN A 52 -7.23 4.13 8.32
CA ASN A 52 -7.85 5.30 8.96
C ASN A 52 -9.35 5.45 8.63
N PHE A 53 -9.81 4.92 7.49
CA PHE A 53 -11.21 4.99 7.08
C PHE A 53 -12.06 3.84 7.62
N THR A 54 -11.51 2.63 7.77
CA THR A 54 -12.29 1.44 8.12
C THR A 54 -11.45 0.37 8.83
N LYS A 55 -12.02 -0.29 9.86
CA LYS A 55 -11.36 -1.37 10.61
C LYS A 55 -11.63 -2.79 10.06
N ARG A 56 -12.40 -2.91 8.97
CA ARG A 56 -12.70 -4.20 8.32
C ARG A 56 -11.64 -4.52 7.27
N LEU A 57 -10.90 -5.62 7.46
CA LEU A 57 -9.82 -6.08 6.57
C LEU A 57 -10.20 -6.08 5.08
N GLY A 58 -11.37 -6.65 4.73
CA GLY A 58 -11.79 -6.71 3.32
C GLY A 58 -11.99 -5.33 2.69
N PHE A 59 -12.52 -4.37 3.45
CA PHE A 59 -12.66 -2.98 2.97
C PHE A 59 -11.31 -2.28 2.88
N ILE A 60 -10.39 -2.51 3.83
CA ILE A 60 -9.03 -1.95 3.78
C ILE A 60 -8.33 -2.39 2.51
N MET A 61 -8.40 -3.68 2.15
CA MET A 61 -7.77 -4.21 0.93
C MET A 61 -8.29 -3.52 -0.32
N ILE A 62 -9.62 -3.40 -0.47
CA ILE A 62 -10.24 -2.77 -1.64
C ILE A 62 -9.86 -1.29 -1.72
N LEU A 63 -9.98 -0.57 -0.60
CA LEU A 63 -9.70 0.87 -0.56
C LEU A 63 -8.22 1.15 -0.85
N ALA A 64 -7.31 0.37 -0.26
CA ALA A 64 -5.88 0.52 -0.46
C ALA A 64 -5.48 0.25 -1.92
N SER A 65 -6.00 -0.83 -2.53
CA SER A 65 -5.76 -1.12 -3.95
C SER A 65 -6.30 -0.02 -4.87
N PHE A 66 -7.50 0.49 -4.60
CA PHE A 66 -8.11 1.56 -5.40
C PHE A 66 -7.30 2.86 -5.30
N LEU A 67 -6.87 3.22 -4.10
CA LEU A 67 -6.09 4.42 -3.86
C LEU A 67 -4.68 4.32 -4.46
N SER A 68 -4.05 3.15 -4.36
CA SER A 68 -2.78 2.83 -5.01
C SER A 68 -2.87 3.00 -6.53
N MET A 69 -3.96 2.50 -7.15
CA MET A 69 -4.20 2.66 -8.58
C MET A 69 -4.33 4.14 -8.98
N ILE A 70 -5.07 4.93 -8.21
CA ILE A 70 -5.22 6.38 -8.46
C ILE A 70 -3.87 7.09 -8.39
N PHE A 71 -3.06 6.80 -7.36
CA PHE A 71 -1.73 7.41 -7.22
C PHE A 71 -0.79 7.01 -8.36
N CYS A 72 -0.82 5.76 -8.82
CA CYS A 72 -0.05 5.32 -9.98
C CYS A 72 -0.49 6.04 -11.26
N VAL A 73 -1.79 6.16 -11.52
CA VAL A 73 -2.31 6.83 -12.73
C VAL A 73 -1.94 8.31 -12.72
N LEU A 74 -2.18 9.01 -11.60
CA LEU A 74 -1.82 10.43 -11.47
C LEU A 74 -0.31 10.65 -11.56
N GLY A 75 0.50 9.79 -10.93
CA GLY A 75 1.96 9.83 -11.00
C GLY A 75 2.50 9.60 -12.40
N LEU A 76 1.88 8.70 -13.16
CA LEU A 76 2.26 8.39 -14.54
C LEU A 76 1.91 9.57 -15.48
N ILE A 77 0.73 10.17 -15.32
CA ILE A 77 0.33 11.36 -16.09
C ILE A 77 1.31 12.52 -15.82
N LEU A 78 1.69 12.74 -14.56
CA LEU A 78 2.68 13.77 -14.21
C LEU A 78 4.07 13.48 -14.76
N SER A 79 4.50 12.20 -14.75
CA SER A 79 5.76 11.76 -15.37
C SER A 79 5.78 12.05 -16.87
N TYR A 80 4.64 11.88 -17.55
CA TYR A 80 4.51 12.18 -18.98
C TYR A 80 4.70 13.67 -19.26
N TYR A 81 4.14 14.56 -18.44
CA TYR A 81 4.32 16.01 -18.61
C TYR A 81 5.74 16.49 -18.25
N LEU A 82 6.37 15.88 -17.24
CA LEU A 82 7.65 16.35 -16.72
C LEU A 82 8.86 15.65 -17.35
N ASN A 83 8.69 14.57 -18.14
CA ASN A 83 9.79 13.73 -18.67
C ASN A 83 10.77 13.23 -17.58
N LEU A 84 10.30 13.10 -16.33
CA LEU A 84 11.07 12.55 -15.22
C LEU A 84 10.83 11.05 -15.05
N SER A 85 11.76 10.37 -14.36
CA SER A 85 11.63 8.97 -13.97
C SER A 85 10.28 8.68 -13.32
N SER A 86 9.53 7.75 -13.90
CA SER A 86 8.18 7.40 -13.47
C SER A 86 8.12 7.02 -11.98
N GLY A 87 9.19 6.38 -11.48
CA GLY A 87 9.30 6.03 -10.07
C GLY A 87 9.27 7.25 -9.14
N ALA A 88 10.06 8.28 -9.46
CA ALA A 88 10.15 9.49 -8.66
C ALA A 88 8.83 10.29 -8.68
N CYS A 89 8.17 10.38 -9.83
CA CYS A 89 6.89 11.07 -9.97
C CYS A 89 5.76 10.39 -9.19
N ILE A 90 5.68 9.05 -9.22
CA ILE A 90 4.65 8.32 -8.47
C ILE A 90 4.86 8.50 -6.96
N ILE A 91 6.11 8.44 -6.47
CA ILE A 91 6.43 8.70 -5.06
C ILE A 91 6.04 10.13 -4.68
N ALA A 92 6.37 11.12 -5.52
CA ALA A 92 6.03 12.51 -5.27
C ALA A 92 4.50 12.70 -5.16
N VAL A 93 3.72 12.12 -6.07
CA VAL A 93 2.25 12.18 -6.03
C VAL A 93 1.67 11.44 -4.83
N ALA A 94 2.17 10.25 -4.50
CA ALA A 94 1.72 9.50 -3.33
C ALA A 94 2.02 10.26 -2.02
N CYS A 95 3.19 10.89 -1.93
CA CYS A 95 3.58 11.73 -0.80
C CYS A 95 2.69 12.98 -0.71
N PHE A 96 2.40 13.64 -1.83
CA PHE A 96 1.48 14.79 -1.88
C PHE A 96 0.06 14.40 -1.45
N GLY A 97 -0.45 13.27 -1.97
CA GLY A 97 -1.76 12.73 -1.61
C GLY A 97 -1.86 12.37 -0.13
N PHE A 98 -0.79 11.80 0.44
CA PHE A 98 -0.68 11.54 1.87
C PHE A 98 -0.67 12.84 2.69
N LEU A 99 0.08 13.85 2.26
CA LEU A 99 0.14 15.17 2.92
C LEU A 99 -1.23 15.85 2.94
N VAL A 100 -1.96 15.82 1.81
CA VAL A 100 -3.33 16.35 1.71
C VAL A 100 -4.28 15.59 2.64
N HIS A 101 -4.18 14.25 2.69
CA HIS A 101 -4.98 13.45 3.61
C HIS A 101 -4.67 13.78 5.09
N LEU A 102 -3.39 13.93 5.43
CA LEU A 102 -2.94 14.28 6.77
C LEU A 102 -3.44 15.67 7.19
N ILE A 103 -3.33 16.67 6.30
CA ILE A 103 -3.82 18.03 6.52
C ILE A 103 -5.34 18.05 6.66
N GLY A 104 -6.08 17.32 5.82
CA GLY A 104 -7.54 17.21 5.92
C GLY A 104 -7.99 16.56 7.22
N LYS A 105 -7.21 15.61 7.76
CA LYS A 105 -7.46 15.03 9.09
C LYS A 105 -7.13 16.01 10.22
N PHE A 106 -6.08 16.82 10.06
CA PHE A 106 -5.67 17.82 11.05
C PHE A 106 -6.66 18.99 11.14
N LEU A 107 -7.26 19.38 10.01
CA LEU A 107 -8.24 20.46 9.93
C LEU A 107 -9.65 20.06 10.41
N LYS A 108 -9.93 18.74 10.50
CA LYS A 108 -11.21 18.19 10.99
C LYS A 108 -11.17 17.87 12.49
N ARG A 109 -10.11 18.26 13.19
CA ARG A 109 -9.94 18.14 14.63
C ARG A 109 -9.99 19.53 15.26
#